data_AF-X1FD59-F1
#
_entry.id   AF-X1FD59-F1
#
_cell.length_a   1.000
_cell.length_b   1.000
_cell.length_c   1.000
_cell.angle_alpha   90.00
_cell.angle_beta   90.00
_cell.angle_gamma   90.00
#
_symmetry.space_group_name_H-M   'P 1'
#
loop_
_entity.id
_entity.type
_entity.pdbx_description
1 polymer ?
#
loop_
_entity_poly.entity_id
_entity_poly.type
_entity_poly.pdbx_seq_one_letter_code
_entity_poly.pdbx_strand_id
1 'polypeptide(L)'
;NGISAIDYITSFDTKNLKVKIAGEVKDFDPNNFMEKKDVRRTARFAQMGLAAAKLAIKDAYLEKNLSDEDRDDVGVVVGSAVGGIDSTEDAFKTMYKKGPHWISPFFSSSSLLNMASFHVARNFKFRGPNVTPVTACSTGTQAVGMAALMIANREADVIIAGGAESVINEFGIAGFAASGAFSSRNNDPRGASRPFDKDRDGFVVSEGAGILVLENYERAINRGAKIYSEIIGFGNSSDALHITSPDPEGIGAAKAVKIALKMAKILP
;
A
#
# COMPACT_ATOMS: atom_id res chain seq x y z
N ASN A 1 -0.58 16.56 14.01
CA ASN A 1 -1.22 17.87 14.29
C ASN A 1 -2.76 17.83 14.30
N GLY A 2 -3.42 16.67 14.17
CA GLY A 2 -4.90 16.58 14.27
C GLY A 2 -5.67 17.24 13.12
N ILE A 3 -5.01 17.58 12.02
CA ILE A 3 -5.62 18.23 10.87
C ILE A 3 -6.12 17.14 9.91
N SER A 4 -7.42 17.16 9.59
CA SER A 4 -8.01 16.24 8.61
C SER A 4 -7.54 16.60 7.20
N ALA A 5 -7.05 15.59 6.47
CA ALA A 5 -6.69 15.70 5.06
C ALA A 5 -7.86 15.34 4.12
N ILE A 6 -9.01 14.93 4.68
CA ILE A 6 -10.19 14.60 3.90
C ILE A 6 -10.82 15.86 3.33
N ASP A 7 -11.04 15.86 2.03
CA ASP A 7 -11.63 16.96 1.29
C ASP A 7 -12.47 16.43 0.13
N TYR A 8 -13.04 17.35 -0.66
CA TYR A 8 -13.65 17.01 -1.93
C TYR A 8 -12.62 16.43 -2.90
N ILE A 9 -13.03 15.41 -3.66
CA ILE A 9 -12.23 14.84 -4.75
C ILE A 9 -12.06 15.92 -5.83
N THR A 10 -10.82 16.16 -6.23
CA THR A 10 -10.47 17.16 -7.25
C THR A 10 -9.88 16.54 -8.53
N SER A 11 -9.50 15.26 -8.48
CA SER A 11 -8.86 14.56 -9.60
C SER A 11 -9.78 14.28 -10.80
N PHE A 12 -11.11 14.30 -10.63
CA PHE A 12 -12.10 14.11 -11.70
C PHE A 12 -13.49 14.65 -11.30
N ASP A 13 -14.44 14.69 -12.23
CA ASP A 13 -15.82 15.14 -11.97
C ASP A 13 -16.61 14.11 -11.15
N THR A 14 -17.08 14.52 -9.97
CA THR A 14 -17.85 13.68 -9.05
C THR A 14 -19.36 13.96 -9.08
N LYS A 15 -19.86 14.78 -10.01
CA LYS A 15 -21.26 15.23 -10.05
C LYS A 15 -22.27 14.08 -9.91
N ASN A 16 -22.02 12.98 -10.61
CA ASN A 16 -22.90 11.80 -10.68
C ASN A 16 -22.58 10.73 -9.62
N LEU A 17 -21.63 10.97 -8.72
CA LEU A 17 -21.23 10.01 -7.70
C LEU A 17 -21.96 10.26 -6.37
N LYS A 18 -22.30 9.16 -5.69
CA LYS A 18 -22.87 9.19 -4.33
C LYS A 18 -21.86 9.74 -3.31
N VAL A 19 -20.59 9.35 -3.46
CA VAL A 19 -19.47 9.78 -2.60
C VAL A 19 -18.61 10.75 -3.40
N LYS A 20 -18.31 11.91 -2.81
CA LYS A 20 -17.61 13.03 -3.45
C LYS A 20 -16.37 13.48 -2.68
N ILE A 21 -16.00 12.73 -1.64
CA ILE A 21 -14.94 13.05 -0.70
C ILE A 21 -13.93 11.91 -0.65
N ALA A 22 -12.66 12.25 -0.46
CA ALA A 22 -11.57 11.29 -0.29
C ALA A 22 -10.36 11.95 0.40
N GLY A 23 -9.41 11.12 0.84
CA GLY A 23 -8.06 11.57 1.20
C GLY A 23 -7.12 11.44 -0.01
N GLU A 24 -7.09 12.47 -0.86
CA GLU A 24 -6.15 12.55 -1.99
C GLU A 24 -4.75 12.94 -1.52
N VAL A 25 -3.72 12.34 -2.11
CA VAL A 25 -2.34 12.82 -1.92
C VAL A 25 -2.16 14.08 -2.75
N LYS A 26 -1.94 15.20 -2.05
CA LYS A 26 -1.79 16.54 -2.64
C LYS A 26 -0.37 16.76 -3.15
N ASP A 27 -0.24 17.54 -4.22
CA ASP A 27 1.03 18.02 -4.78
C ASP A 27 2.05 16.90 -5.12
N PHE A 28 1.58 15.69 -5.39
CA PHE A 28 2.42 14.58 -5.81
C PHE A 28 2.72 14.62 -7.31
N ASP A 29 3.99 14.91 -7.65
CA ASP A 29 4.51 14.74 -9.00
C ASP A 29 5.38 13.47 -9.10
N PRO A 30 4.94 12.44 -9.85
CA PRO A 30 5.72 11.21 -10.03
C PRO A 30 7.03 11.44 -10.80
N ASN A 31 7.17 12.53 -11.57
CA ASN A 31 8.42 12.85 -12.28
C ASN A 31 9.59 13.13 -11.32
N ASN A 32 9.31 13.49 -10.06
CA ASN A 32 10.34 13.64 -9.03
C ASN A 32 10.97 12.30 -8.60
N PHE A 33 10.34 11.18 -8.95
CA PHE A 33 10.73 9.85 -8.48
C PHE A 33 10.97 8.85 -9.61
N MET A 34 10.56 9.14 -10.84
CA MET A 34 10.78 8.26 -11.99
C MET A 34 10.86 9.04 -13.30
N GLU A 35 11.52 8.42 -14.28
CA GLU A 35 11.63 8.96 -15.63
C GLU A 35 10.27 9.18 -16.27
N LYS A 36 10.10 10.28 -17.01
CA LYS A 36 8.83 10.68 -17.67
C LYS A 36 8.21 9.56 -18.52
N LYS A 37 9.04 8.71 -19.12
CA LYS A 37 8.60 7.56 -19.93
C LYS A 37 7.97 6.46 -19.07
N ASP A 38 8.47 6.26 -17.86
CA ASP A 38 8.00 5.24 -16.92
C ASP A 38 6.72 5.73 -16.22
N VAL A 39 6.61 7.02 -15.90
CA VAL A 39 5.38 7.65 -15.36
C VAL A 39 4.14 7.26 -16.16
N ARG A 40 4.21 7.37 -17.50
CA ARG A 40 3.08 7.08 -18.41
C ARG A 40 2.71 5.61 -18.50
N ARG A 41 3.53 4.71 -17.96
CA ARG A 41 3.39 3.25 -18.06
C ARG A 41 3.15 2.59 -16.70
N THR A 42 3.05 3.38 -15.65
CA THR A 42 2.92 2.90 -14.27
C THR A 42 1.67 3.50 -13.66
N ALA A 43 0.83 2.64 -13.09
CA ALA A 43 -0.36 3.07 -12.34
C ALA A 43 -0.01 3.89 -11.10
N ARG A 44 -0.91 4.78 -10.70
CA ARG A 44 -0.69 5.75 -9.61
C ARG A 44 -0.26 5.10 -8.29
N PHE A 45 -0.83 3.96 -7.91
CA PHE A 45 -0.44 3.25 -6.68
C PHE A 45 1.05 2.85 -6.68
N ALA A 46 1.54 2.34 -7.82
CA ALA A 46 2.93 1.91 -7.97
C ALA A 46 3.90 3.10 -8.06
N GLN A 47 3.46 4.23 -8.63
CA GLN A 47 4.22 5.49 -8.59
C GLN A 47 4.45 5.94 -7.15
N MET A 48 3.40 5.96 -6.32
CA MET A 48 3.50 6.30 -4.90
C MET A 48 4.32 5.29 -4.11
N GLY A 49 4.16 3.98 -4.40
CA GLY A 49 4.96 2.92 -3.79
C GLY A 49 6.46 3.11 -4.02
N LEU A 50 6.87 3.42 -5.26
CA LEU A 50 8.27 3.73 -5.56
C LEU A 50 8.74 5.00 -4.85
N ALA A 51 7.93 6.05 -4.85
CA ALA A 51 8.27 7.31 -4.18
C ALA A 51 8.50 7.10 -2.68
N ALA A 52 7.59 6.41 -1.99
CA ALA A 52 7.72 6.08 -0.57
C ALA A 52 8.94 5.20 -0.29
N ALA A 53 9.23 4.22 -1.16
CA ALA A 53 10.43 3.39 -1.02
C ALA A 53 11.72 4.20 -1.18
N LYS A 54 11.78 5.13 -2.14
CA LYS A 54 12.92 6.05 -2.30
C LYS A 54 13.15 6.89 -1.05
N LEU A 55 12.08 7.38 -0.43
CA LEU A 55 12.16 8.13 0.82
C LEU A 55 12.66 7.27 1.98
N ALA A 56 12.12 6.05 2.14
CA ALA A 56 12.52 5.13 3.20
C ALA A 56 13.99 4.66 3.07
N ILE A 57 14.42 4.30 1.86
CA ILE A 57 15.81 3.89 1.56
C ILE A 57 16.79 5.04 1.82
N LYS A 58 16.39 6.27 1.48
CA LYS A 58 17.17 7.47 1.78
C LYS A 58 17.28 7.72 3.28
N ASP A 59 16.18 7.62 4.03
CA ASP A 59 16.15 7.78 5.49
C ASP A 59 17.02 6.72 6.20
N ALA A 60 17.03 5.49 5.69
CA ALA A 60 17.87 4.41 6.19
C ALA A 60 19.36 4.54 5.83
N TYR A 61 19.73 5.51 4.99
CA TYR A 61 21.06 5.65 4.37
C TYR A 61 21.55 4.35 3.72
N LEU A 62 20.63 3.54 3.19
CA LEU A 62 20.94 2.15 2.81
C LEU A 62 21.78 2.06 1.54
N GLU A 63 21.46 2.83 0.50
CA GLU A 63 22.10 2.70 -0.82
C GLU A 63 23.61 2.92 -0.81
N LYS A 64 24.10 3.81 0.06
CA LYS A 64 25.55 4.07 0.23
C LYS A 64 26.28 2.96 0.98
N ASN A 65 25.53 2.06 1.61
CA ASN A 65 26.02 0.96 2.43
C ASN A 65 25.61 -0.40 1.82
N LEU A 66 25.48 -0.46 0.50
CA LEU A 66 25.25 -1.67 -0.26
C LEU A 66 26.32 -1.82 -1.34
N SER A 67 27.06 -2.92 -1.30
CA SER A 67 27.83 -3.40 -2.45
C SER A 67 26.88 -3.85 -3.56
N ASP A 68 27.41 -4.20 -4.75
CA ASP A 68 26.56 -4.80 -5.78
C ASP A 68 26.09 -6.20 -5.35
N GLU A 69 26.97 -7.00 -4.75
CA GLU A 69 26.70 -8.33 -4.20
C GLU A 69 25.62 -8.29 -3.11
N ASP A 70 25.67 -7.31 -2.20
CA ASP A 70 24.66 -7.17 -1.12
C ASP A 70 23.24 -7.06 -1.68
N ARG A 71 23.08 -6.57 -2.92
CA ARG A 71 21.76 -6.41 -3.54
C ARG A 71 21.09 -7.75 -3.86
N ASP A 72 21.83 -8.86 -3.90
CA ASP A 72 21.26 -10.21 -3.98
C ASP A 72 20.47 -10.60 -2.73
N ASP A 73 20.83 -10.02 -1.58
CA ASP A 73 20.20 -10.31 -0.30
C ASP A 73 19.23 -9.21 0.16
N VAL A 74 18.91 -8.26 -0.73
CA VAL A 74 17.86 -7.26 -0.50
C VAL A 74 16.56 -7.73 -1.16
N GLY A 75 15.55 -8.01 -0.34
CA GLY A 75 14.21 -8.35 -0.77
C GLY A 75 13.28 -7.14 -0.87
N VAL A 76 12.12 -7.37 -1.50
CA VAL A 76 11.04 -6.39 -1.64
C VAL A 76 9.70 -7.08 -1.39
N VAL A 77 8.96 -6.58 -0.41
CA VAL A 77 7.62 -7.07 -0.06
C VAL A 77 6.66 -5.89 0.03
N VAL A 78 6.15 -5.43 -1.12
CA VAL A 78 5.20 -4.30 -1.19
C VAL A 78 3.89 -4.78 -1.77
N GLY A 79 2.82 -4.66 -0.99
CA GLY A 79 1.48 -5.07 -1.39
C GLY A 79 0.60 -3.92 -1.90
N SER A 80 -0.44 -4.28 -2.65
CA SER A 80 -1.58 -3.42 -3.01
C SER A 80 -2.84 -4.28 -2.98
N ALA A 81 -3.96 -3.75 -2.53
CA ALA A 81 -5.20 -4.50 -2.46
C ALA A 81 -5.91 -4.55 -3.82
N VAL A 82 -5.84 -3.45 -4.59
CA VAL A 82 -6.63 -3.28 -5.82
C VAL A 82 -5.75 -3.05 -7.06
N GLY A 83 -4.50 -2.61 -6.89
CA GLY A 83 -3.56 -2.45 -8.00
C GLY A 83 -3.93 -1.31 -8.94
N GLY A 84 -3.65 -1.48 -10.24
CA GLY A 84 -3.81 -0.43 -11.25
C GLY A 84 -5.24 -0.27 -11.76
N ILE A 85 -6.17 0.09 -10.86
CA ILE A 85 -7.58 0.31 -11.22
C ILE A 85 -7.78 1.52 -12.16
N ASP A 86 -6.91 2.53 -12.05
CA ASP A 86 -6.81 3.66 -12.98
C ASP A 86 -6.49 3.19 -14.40
N SER A 87 -5.46 2.35 -14.55
CA SER A 87 -5.07 1.75 -15.82
C SER A 87 -6.18 0.87 -16.40
N THR A 88 -6.91 0.17 -15.54
CA THR A 88 -8.04 -0.69 -15.94
C THR A 88 -9.20 0.15 -16.47
N GLU A 89 -9.55 1.23 -15.79
CA GLU A 89 -10.58 2.16 -16.23
C GLU A 89 -10.22 2.81 -17.58
N ASP A 90 -8.98 3.29 -17.74
CA ASP A 90 -8.51 3.92 -18.98
C ASP A 90 -8.53 2.94 -20.16
N ALA A 91 -8.09 1.70 -19.94
CA ALA A 91 -8.11 0.64 -20.95
C ALA A 91 -9.55 0.33 -21.37
N PHE A 92 -10.47 0.21 -20.40
CA PHE A 92 -11.89 -0.06 -20.67
C PHE A 92 -12.55 1.10 -21.43
N LYS A 93 -12.35 2.35 -20.98
CA LYS A 93 -12.84 3.56 -21.67
C LYS A 93 -12.31 3.64 -23.10
N THR A 94 -11.04 3.29 -23.31
CA THR A 94 -10.43 3.26 -24.64
C THR A 94 -11.04 2.18 -25.53
N MET A 95 -11.18 0.96 -25.01
CA MET A 95 -11.77 -0.16 -25.74
C MET A 95 -13.19 0.14 -26.21
N TYR A 96 -14.06 0.68 -25.36
CA TYR A 96 -15.44 0.97 -25.73
C TYR A 96 -15.58 2.14 -26.70
N LYS A 97 -14.71 3.16 -26.60
CA LYS A 97 -14.77 4.34 -27.47
C LYS A 97 -14.10 4.13 -28.83
N LYS A 98 -13.03 3.34 -28.88
CA LYS A 98 -12.13 3.23 -30.06
C LYS A 98 -11.95 1.81 -30.57
N GLY A 99 -12.31 0.79 -29.79
CA GLY A 99 -12.08 -0.62 -30.10
C GLY A 99 -10.83 -1.20 -29.41
N PRO A 100 -10.73 -2.54 -29.29
CA PRO A 100 -9.68 -3.23 -28.52
C PRO A 100 -8.27 -3.04 -29.06
N HIS A 101 -8.11 -2.74 -30.35
CA HIS A 101 -6.81 -2.46 -30.98
C HIS A 101 -6.09 -1.24 -30.35
N TRP A 102 -6.82 -0.33 -29.72
CA TRP A 102 -6.28 0.90 -29.13
C TRP A 102 -5.88 0.78 -27.66
N ILE A 103 -6.07 -0.40 -27.04
CA ILE A 103 -5.62 -0.62 -25.67
C ILE A 103 -4.09 -0.52 -25.63
N SER A 104 -3.57 0.18 -24.63
CA SER A 104 -2.13 0.33 -24.44
C SER A 104 -1.46 -1.05 -24.27
N PRO A 105 -0.34 -1.33 -24.98
CA PRO A 105 0.40 -2.57 -24.77
C PRO A 105 0.99 -2.67 -23.35
N PHE A 106 1.04 -1.56 -22.60
CA PHE A 106 1.51 -1.53 -21.21
C PHE A 106 0.40 -1.78 -20.19
N PHE A 107 -0.86 -1.94 -20.61
CA PHE A 107 -1.97 -2.17 -19.69
C PHE A 107 -1.72 -3.38 -18.78
N SER A 108 -1.32 -4.51 -19.37
CA SER A 108 -1.03 -5.74 -18.61
C SER A 108 0.04 -5.51 -17.56
N SER A 109 1.11 -4.77 -17.88
CA SER A 109 2.12 -4.43 -16.89
C SER A 109 1.58 -3.44 -15.85
N SER A 110 0.85 -2.39 -16.23
CA SER A 110 0.46 -1.33 -15.31
C SER A 110 -0.67 -1.72 -14.34
N SER A 111 -1.48 -2.73 -14.68
CA SER A 111 -2.60 -3.18 -13.86
C SER A 111 -2.22 -4.17 -12.75
N LEU A 112 -1.09 -4.86 -12.87
CA LEU A 112 -0.69 -5.94 -11.95
C LEU A 112 -0.40 -5.41 -10.54
N LEU A 113 -0.84 -6.16 -9.51
CA LEU A 113 -0.69 -5.75 -8.11
C LEU A 113 0.76 -5.68 -7.64
N ASN A 114 1.66 -6.49 -8.23
CA ASN A 114 3.06 -6.56 -7.85
C ASN A 114 3.93 -5.42 -8.42
N MET A 115 3.34 -4.45 -9.13
CA MET A 115 4.12 -3.42 -9.81
C MET A 115 4.84 -2.46 -8.88
N ALA A 116 4.29 -2.18 -7.69
CA ALA A 116 5.02 -1.42 -6.68
C ALA A 116 6.34 -2.13 -6.31
N SER A 117 6.28 -3.44 -5.99
CA SER A 117 7.46 -4.26 -5.69
C SER A 117 8.43 -4.33 -6.86
N PHE A 118 7.93 -4.51 -8.09
CA PHE A 118 8.74 -4.52 -9.30
C PHE A 118 9.51 -3.20 -9.49
N HIS A 119 8.83 -2.05 -9.38
CA HIS A 119 9.47 -0.76 -9.61
C HIS A 119 10.55 -0.44 -8.57
N VAL A 120 10.34 -0.85 -7.32
CA VAL A 120 11.35 -0.74 -6.26
C VAL A 120 12.54 -1.63 -6.58
N ALA A 121 12.34 -2.93 -6.80
CA ALA A 121 13.42 -3.86 -7.10
C ALA A 121 14.21 -3.43 -8.34
N ARG A 122 13.53 -3.02 -9.42
CA ARG A 122 14.17 -2.54 -10.65
C ARG A 122 14.97 -1.25 -10.44
N ASN A 123 14.46 -0.28 -9.67
CA ASN A 123 15.18 1.00 -9.46
C ASN A 123 16.49 0.79 -8.71
N PHE A 124 16.50 -0.11 -7.74
CA PHE A 124 17.64 -0.32 -6.87
C PHE A 124 18.40 -1.63 -7.15
N LYS A 125 18.06 -2.34 -8.23
CA LYS A 125 18.66 -3.63 -8.61
C LYS A 125 18.66 -4.64 -7.47
N PHE A 126 17.60 -4.65 -6.66
CA PHE A 126 17.42 -5.63 -5.59
C PHE A 126 17.00 -6.97 -6.20
N ARG A 127 17.72 -8.03 -5.85
CA ARG A 127 17.67 -9.35 -6.48
C ARG A 127 17.29 -10.47 -5.49
N GLY A 128 17.01 -10.12 -4.24
CA GLY A 128 16.47 -11.04 -3.24
C GLY A 128 14.98 -11.32 -3.43
N PRO A 129 14.32 -11.91 -2.40
CA PRO A 129 12.91 -12.28 -2.45
C PRO A 129 12.01 -11.11 -2.86
N ASN A 130 11.16 -11.33 -3.88
CA ASN A 130 10.21 -10.33 -4.35
C ASN A 130 8.78 -10.91 -4.32
N VAL A 131 7.99 -10.47 -3.34
CA VAL A 131 6.66 -11.02 -3.07
C VAL A 131 5.65 -9.88 -2.86
N THR A 132 4.42 -10.06 -3.31
CA THR A 132 3.35 -9.06 -3.18
C THR A 132 2.15 -9.71 -2.51
N PRO A 133 1.97 -9.55 -1.18
CA PRO A 133 0.76 -10.01 -0.52
C PRO A 133 -0.43 -9.12 -0.91
N VAL A 134 -1.60 -9.72 -0.94
CA VAL A 134 -2.87 -9.05 -1.27
C VAL A 134 -3.93 -9.55 -0.30
N THR A 135 -4.25 -8.74 0.70
CA THR A 135 -5.16 -9.09 1.80
C THR A 135 -6.03 -7.90 2.23
N ALA A 136 -6.53 -7.16 1.24
CA ALA A 136 -7.37 -5.97 1.43
C ALA A 136 -6.73 -4.96 2.40
N CYS A 137 -7.48 -4.47 3.40
CA CYS A 137 -7.02 -3.48 4.38
C CYS A 137 -5.77 -3.92 5.18
N SER A 138 -5.51 -5.23 5.29
CA SER A 138 -4.36 -5.76 6.02
C SER A 138 -3.09 -5.89 5.19
N THR A 139 -3.14 -5.58 3.89
CA THR A 139 -2.06 -5.82 2.92
C THR A 139 -0.71 -5.27 3.38
N GLY A 140 -0.65 -4.00 3.82
CA GLY A 140 0.58 -3.40 4.30
C GLY A 140 1.12 -4.07 5.57
N THR A 141 0.23 -4.45 6.50
CA THR A 141 0.60 -5.16 7.73
C THR A 141 1.13 -6.57 7.42
N GLN A 142 0.49 -7.30 6.50
CA GLN A 142 0.97 -8.61 6.06
C GLN A 142 2.33 -8.52 5.39
N ALA A 143 2.55 -7.51 4.53
CA ALA A 143 3.83 -7.26 3.89
C ALA A 143 4.96 -7.07 4.91
N VAL A 144 4.75 -6.22 5.92
CA VAL A 144 5.73 -5.99 6.99
C VAL A 144 5.96 -7.25 7.83
N GLY A 145 4.90 -7.97 8.19
CA GLY A 145 5.01 -9.22 8.95
C GLY A 145 5.75 -10.32 8.19
N MET A 146 5.44 -10.52 6.91
CA MET A 146 6.15 -11.47 6.03
C MET A 146 7.62 -11.10 5.88
N ALA A 147 7.92 -9.81 5.68
CA ALA A 147 9.30 -9.34 5.60
C ALA A 147 10.09 -9.61 6.88
N ALA A 148 9.50 -9.37 8.06
CA ALA A 148 10.13 -9.69 9.33
C ALA A 148 10.41 -11.20 9.48
N LEU A 149 9.46 -12.06 9.06
CA LEU A 149 9.64 -13.51 9.07
C LEU A 149 10.72 -13.99 8.08
N MET A 150 10.78 -13.42 6.87
CA MET A 150 11.80 -13.74 5.88
C MET A 150 13.20 -13.39 6.39
N ILE A 151 13.38 -12.23 7.03
CA ILE A 151 14.66 -11.86 7.65
C ILE A 151 15.00 -12.80 8.81
N ALA A 152 14.02 -13.12 9.68
CA ALA A 152 14.21 -14.06 10.78
C ALA A 152 14.60 -15.47 10.31
N ASN A 153 14.08 -15.89 9.15
CA ASN A 153 14.41 -17.15 8.49
C ASN A 153 15.70 -17.11 7.67
N ARG A 154 16.42 -15.98 7.65
CA ARG A 154 17.65 -15.76 6.87
C ARG A 154 17.45 -15.91 5.35
N GLU A 155 16.26 -15.55 4.85
CA GLU A 155 15.98 -15.50 3.41
C GLU A 155 16.49 -14.21 2.75
N ALA A 156 16.73 -13.17 3.55
CA ALA A 156 17.30 -11.88 3.16
C ALA A 156 17.82 -11.13 4.39
N ASP A 157 18.81 -10.25 4.21
CA ASP A 157 19.32 -9.40 5.30
C ASP A 157 18.60 -8.05 5.39
N VAL A 158 18.02 -7.59 4.28
CA VAL A 158 17.26 -6.35 4.20
C VAL A 158 16.01 -6.60 3.38
N ILE A 159 14.86 -6.10 3.82
CA ILE A 159 13.64 -6.12 3.02
C ILE A 159 12.97 -4.75 3.02
N ILE A 160 12.64 -4.27 1.82
CA ILE A 160 11.81 -3.08 1.63
C ILE A 160 10.36 -3.51 1.69
N ALA A 161 9.64 -3.16 2.76
CA ALA A 161 8.31 -3.70 3.02
C ALA A 161 7.24 -2.63 3.25
N GLY A 162 6.01 -2.90 2.82
CA GLY A 162 4.87 -2.03 3.12
C GLY A 162 3.73 -2.17 2.14
N GLY A 163 3.00 -1.07 1.90
CA GLY A 163 1.85 -1.08 1.01
C GLY A 163 1.67 0.23 0.26
N ALA A 164 1.03 0.14 -0.91
CA ALA A 164 0.65 1.30 -1.72
C ALA A 164 -0.73 1.07 -2.33
N GLU A 165 -1.57 2.11 -2.32
CA GLU A 165 -2.92 2.02 -2.84
C GLU A 165 -3.40 3.32 -3.47
N SER A 166 -4.19 3.19 -4.55
CA SER A 166 -4.79 4.33 -5.26
C SER A 166 -6.06 3.90 -5.98
N VAL A 167 -7.19 4.04 -5.30
CA VAL A 167 -8.52 3.72 -5.86
C VAL A 167 -9.39 4.96 -6.12
N ILE A 168 -8.78 6.15 -6.06
CA ILE A 168 -9.47 7.43 -6.27
C ILE A 168 -9.51 7.73 -7.78
N ASN A 169 -10.36 6.99 -8.48
CA ASN A 169 -10.79 7.28 -9.84
C ASN A 169 -12.32 7.08 -9.94
N GLU A 170 -12.94 7.49 -11.05
CA GLU A 170 -14.40 7.47 -11.18
C GLU A 170 -14.95 6.05 -10.99
N PHE A 171 -14.37 5.06 -11.67
CA PHE A 171 -14.76 3.66 -11.53
C PHE A 171 -14.56 3.09 -10.12
N GLY A 172 -13.42 3.36 -9.49
CA GLY A 172 -13.10 2.88 -8.14
C GLY A 172 -14.05 3.47 -7.10
N ILE A 173 -14.26 4.78 -7.11
CA ILE A 173 -15.20 5.43 -6.18
C ILE A 173 -16.61 4.89 -6.39
N ALA A 174 -17.09 4.79 -7.62
CA ALA A 174 -18.42 4.27 -7.91
C ALA A 174 -18.60 2.81 -7.45
N GLY A 175 -17.65 1.94 -7.81
CA GLY A 175 -17.71 0.51 -7.53
C GLY A 175 -17.67 0.19 -6.03
N PHE A 176 -16.73 0.80 -5.29
CA PHE A 176 -16.65 0.56 -3.85
C PHE A 176 -17.78 1.24 -3.08
N ALA A 177 -18.24 2.43 -3.48
CA ALA A 177 -19.39 3.08 -2.86
C ALA A 177 -20.69 2.28 -3.02
N ALA A 178 -20.82 1.46 -4.07
CA ALA A 178 -21.97 0.59 -4.28
C ALA A 178 -22.12 -0.49 -3.19
N SER A 179 -21.03 -0.88 -2.54
CA SER A 179 -21.07 -1.80 -1.39
C SER A 179 -21.64 -1.17 -0.11
N GLY A 180 -21.79 0.16 -0.07
CA GLY A 180 -22.20 0.90 1.13
C GLY A 180 -21.08 1.09 2.16
N ALA A 181 -19.83 0.72 1.87
CA ALA A 181 -18.74 0.80 2.83
C ALA A 181 -18.18 2.23 3.06
N PHE A 182 -18.38 3.13 2.09
CA PHE A 182 -17.88 4.50 2.16
C PHE A 182 -18.87 5.43 2.86
N SER A 183 -18.36 6.35 3.69
CA SER A 183 -19.13 7.48 4.19
C SER A 183 -19.60 8.35 3.03
N SER A 184 -20.86 8.77 3.06
CA SER A 184 -21.44 9.71 2.08
C SER A 184 -21.68 11.10 2.66
N ARG A 185 -20.97 11.45 3.73
CA ARG A 185 -21.05 12.77 4.40
C ARG A 185 -20.39 13.89 3.59
N ASN A 186 -20.88 14.10 2.37
CA ASN A 186 -20.35 15.08 1.43
C ASN A 186 -20.48 16.54 1.91
N ASN A 187 -21.35 16.81 2.88
CA ASN A 187 -21.56 18.16 3.44
C ASN A 187 -20.56 18.52 4.56
N ASP A 188 -19.80 17.54 5.07
CA ASP A 188 -18.75 17.74 6.08
C ASP A 188 -17.59 16.76 5.81
N PRO A 189 -16.76 17.01 4.77
CA PRO A 189 -15.65 16.12 4.42
C PRO A 189 -14.67 15.94 5.59
N ARG A 190 -14.31 17.04 6.25
CA ARG A 190 -13.29 17.02 7.32
C ARG A 190 -13.73 16.24 8.54
N GLY A 191 -15.04 16.23 8.84
CA GLY A 191 -15.62 15.43 9.91
C GLY A 191 -16.10 14.04 9.48
N ALA A 192 -15.99 13.63 8.21
CA ALA A 192 -16.54 12.35 7.75
C ALA A 192 -15.86 11.12 8.39
N SER A 193 -14.53 11.12 8.47
CA SER A 193 -13.79 10.05 9.15
C SER A 193 -13.82 10.26 10.66
N ARG A 194 -14.70 9.53 11.34
CA ARG A 194 -14.94 9.61 12.79
C ARG A 194 -14.95 8.23 13.48
N PRO A 195 -13.79 7.55 13.58
CA PRO A 195 -13.72 6.24 14.23
C PRO A 195 -14.31 6.26 15.65
N PHE A 196 -15.06 5.22 16.01
CA PHE A 196 -15.75 5.05 17.30
C PHE A 196 -16.85 6.06 17.64
N ASP A 197 -17.05 7.09 16.83
CA ASP A 197 -18.16 8.03 17.00
C ASP A 197 -19.52 7.34 16.75
N LYS A 198 -20.54 7.78 17.49
CA LYS A 198 -21.91 7.24 17.39
C LYS A 198 -22.53 7.48 16.02
N ASP A 199 -22.14 8.56 15.34
CA ASP A 199 -22.72 9.01 14.06
C ASP A 199 -21.81 8.65 12.87
N ARG A 200 -20.87 7.70 13.04
CA ARG A 200 -20.06 7.16 11.93
C ARG A 200 -20.94 6.42 10.92
N ASP A 201 -20.67 6.60 9.64
CA ASP A 201 -21.52 6.10 8.55
C ASP A 201 -20.76 5.38 7.42
N GLY A 202 -19.50 5.01 7.69
CA GLY A 202 -18.61 4.34 6.73
C GLY A 202 -17.18 4.86 6.87
N PHE A 203 -16.23 4.24 6.16
CA PHE A 203 -14.87 4.77 6.10
C PHE A 203 -14.74 5.81 4.98
N VAL A 204 -13.73 6.67 5.06
CA VAL A 204 -13.40 7.58 3.96
C VAL A 204 -12.21 6.99 3.20
N VAL A 205 -12.42 6.72 1.91
CA VAL A 205 -11.37 6.20 1.03
C VAL A 205 -10.24 7.21 0.88
N SER A 206 -9.01 6.72 0.88
CA SER A 206 -7.80 7.53 0.74
C SER A 206 -6.80 6.77 -0.13
N GLU A 207 -5.81 7.48 -0.64
CA GLU A 207 -4.70 6.92 -1.41
C GLU A 207 -3.36 7.23 -0.72
N GLY A 208 -2.32 6.50 -1.10
CA GLY A 208 -0.97 6.75 -0.59
C GLY A 208 -0.10 5.49 -0.56
N ALA A 209 1.08 5.64 0.04
CA ALA A 209 2.00 4.53 0.28
C ALA A 209 2.76 4.71 1.59
N GLY A 210 3.05 3.61 2.26
CA GLY A 210 3.89 3.55 3.45
C GLY A 210 4.88 2.40 3.32
N ILE A 211 6.17 2.71 3.46
CA ILE A 211 7.27 1.77 3.26
C ILE A 211 8.25 1.85 4.44
N LEU A 212 8.72 0.70 4.88
CA LEU A 212 9.75 0.52 5.90
C LEU A 212 10.95 -0.19 5.27
N VAL A 213 12.15 0.13 5.78
CA VAL A 213 13.36 -0.66 5.56
C VAL A 213 13.53 -1.55 6.78
N LEU A 214 13.31 -2.85 6.62
CA LEU A 214 13.54 -3.84 7.66
C LEU A 214 14.92 -4.44 7.42
N GLU A 215 15.65 -4.70 8.49
CA GLU A 215 17.04 -5.11 8.38
C GLU A 215 17.43 -6.03 9.54
N ASN A 216 18.31 -6.98 9.25
CA ASN A 216 18.96 -7.81 10.26
C ASN A 216 19.66 -6.92 11.30
N TYR A 217 19.44 -7.20 12.59
CA TYR A 217 19.93 -6.36 13.68
C TYR A 217 21.46 -6.19 13.68
N GLU A 218 22.21 -7.28 13.50
CA GLU A 218 23.68 -7.23 13.50
C GLU A 218 24.21 -6.41 12.33
N ARG A 219 23.60 -6.56 11.14
CA ARG A 219 23.94 -5.73 9.97
C ARG A 219 23.66 -4.25 10.23
N ALA A 220 22.49 -3.93 10.78
CA ALA A 220 22.10 -2.56 11.09
C ALA A 220 23.07 -1.91 12.08
N ILE A 221 23.47 -2.64 13.13
CA ILE A 221 24.46 -2.18 14.11
C ILE A 221 25.83 -1.97 13.46
N ASN A 222 26.31 -2.94 12.67
CA ASN A 222 27.63 -2.88 12.05
C ASN A 222 27.81 -1.69 11.09
N ARG A 223 26.74 -1.29 10.39
CA ARG A 223 26.76 -0.10 9.52
C ARG A 223 26.37 1.21 10.21
N GLY A 224 26.14 1.20 11.52
CA GLY A 224 25.74 2.39 12.30
C GLY A 224 24.37 2.95 11.89
N ALA A 225 23.42 2.07 11.53
CA ALA A 225 22.09 2.49 11.11
C ALA A 225 21.32 3.15 12.25
N LYS A 226 20.48 4.13 11.92
CA LYS A 226 19.46 4.64 12.85
C LYS A 226 18.36 3.57 13.00
N ILE A 227 18.19 3.06 14.21
CA ILE A 227 17.15 2.06 14.53
C ILE A 227 15.98 2.78 15.20
N TYR A 228 14.79 2.71 14.60
CA TYR A 228 13.57 3.27 15.17
C TYR A 228 12.94 2.35 16.21
N SER A 229 12.87 1.06 15.91
CA SER A 229 12.25 0.03 16.75
C SER A 229 12.61 -1.36 16.23
N GLU A 230 12.40 -2.38 17.07
CA GLU A 230 12.48 -3.78 16.69
C GLU A 230 11.07 -4.35 16.45
N ILE A 231 10.91 -5.18 15.41
CA ILE A 231 9.68 -5.94 15.17
C ILE A 231 9.81 -7.30 15.85
N ILE A 232 9.18 -7.44 17.01
CA ILE A 232 9.30 -8.63 17.86
C ILE A 232 8.13 -9.61 17.74
N GLY A 233 7.05 -9.24 17.03
CA GLY A 233 5.89 -10.10 16.90
C GLY A 233 5.00 -9.75 15.72
N PHE A 234 4.41 -10.79 15.13
CA PHE A 234 3.44 -10.69 14.06
C PHE A 234 2.33 -11.72 14.28
N GLY A 235 1.08 -11.34 13.99
CA GLY A 235 -0.07 -12.19 14.20
C GLY A 235 -1.09 -12.02 13.08
N ASN A 236 -1.64 -13.14 12.63
CA ASN A 236 -2.63 -13.20 11.57
C ASN A 236 -3.70 -14.26 11.92
N SER A 237 -4.94 -13.98 11.55
CA SER A 237 -6.07 -14.89 11.69
C SER A 237 -7.18 -14.53 10.70
N SER A 238 -8.11 -15.45 10.50
CA SER A 238 -9.32 -15.23 9.71
C SER A 238 -10.55 -15.39 10.58
N ASP A 239 -11.55 -14.55 10.36
CA ASP A 239 -12.87 -14.67 10.99
C ASP A 239 -13.63 -15.91 10.46
N ALA A 240 -13.31 -16.36 9.24
CA ALA A 240 -13.96 -17.50 8.58
C ALA A 240 -15.50 -17.45 8.57
N LEU A 241 -16.07 -16.24 8.54
CA LEU A 241 -17.51 -16.01 8.73
C LEU A 241 -18.18 -15.42 7.48
N HIS A 242 -17.83 -14.18 7.11
CA HIS A 242 -18.46 -13.45 6.03
C HIS A 242 -17.41 -12.69 5.21
N ILE A 243 -17.68 -12.44 3.93
CA ILE A 243 -16.71 -11.86 2.99
C ILE A 243 -16.31 -10.41 3.34
N THR A 244 -17.24 -9.62 3.90
CA THR A 244 -17.01 -8.19 4.21
C THR A 244 -17.34 -7.81 5.66
N SER A 245 -18.45 -8.31 6.22
CA SER A 245 -18.78 -8.15 7.63
C SER A 245 -17.78 -8.87 8.55
N PRO A 246 -17.21 -8.19 9.55
CA PRO A 246 -16.33 -8.83 10.53
C PRO A 246 -17.13 -9.71 11.49
N ASP A 247 -16.43 -10.58 12.23
CA ASP A 247 -16.99 -11.26 13.39
C ASP A 247 -17.56 -10.24 14.40
N PRO A 248 -18.85 -10.34 14.80
CA PRO A 248 -19.48 -9.37 15.68
C PRO A 248 -18.89 -9.34 17.10
N GLU A 249 -18.30 -10.45 17.55
CA GLU A 249 -17.61 -10.55 18.84
C GLU A 249 -16.11 -10.23 18.72
N GLY A 250 -15.61 -10.00 17.50
CA GLY A 250 -14.22 -9.64 17.23
C GLY A 250 -13.22 -10.76 17.56
N ILE A 251 -13.67 -12.03 17.55
CA ILE A 251 -12.86 -13.19 17.96
C ILE A 251 -11.60 -13.32 17.10
N GLY A 252 -11.73 -13.20 15.78
CA GLY A 252 -10.57 -13.27 14.88
C GLY A 252 -9.59 -12.13 15.14
N ALA A 253 -10.05 -10.87 15.18
CA ALA A 253 -9.18 -9.74 15.51
C ALA A 253 -8.43 -9.92 16.85
N ALA A 254 -9.13 -10.35 17.90
CA ALA A 254 -8.53 -10.64 19.20
C ALA A 254 -7.49 -11.79 19.13
N LYS A 255 -7.74 -12.80 18.30
CA LYS A 255 -6.80 -13.90 18.07
C LYS A 255 -5.53 -13.42 17.37
N ALA A 256 -5.61 -12.58 16.35
CA ALA A 256 -4.45 -11.99 15.68
C ALA A 256 -3.55 -11.25 16.69
N VAL A 257 -4.14 -10.40 17.54
CA VAL A 257 -3.40 -9.68 18.60
C VAL A 257 -2.74 -10.65 19.58
N LYS A 258 -3.45 -11.67 20.06
CA LYS A 258 -2.89 -12.70 20.96
C LYS A 258 -1.72 -13.46 20.34
N ILE A 259 -1.79 -13.79 19.04
CA ILE A 259 -0.68 -14.44 18.33
C ILE A 259 0.53 -13.51 18.28
N ALA A 260 0.35 -12.23 17.94
CA ALA A 260 1.44 -11.26 17.90
C ALA A 260 2.11 -11.09 19.27
N LEU A 261 1.32 -10.93 20.35
CA LEU A 261 1.83 -10.84 21.72
C LEU A 261 2.56 -12.11 22.16
N LYS A 262 2.01 -13.29 21.82
CA LYS A 262 2.64 -14.59 22.10
C LYS A 262 3.98 -14.72 21.39
N MET A 263 4.07 -14.32 20.13
CA MET A 263 5.32 -14.32 19.36
C MET A 263 6.34 -13.35 19.98
N ALA A 264 5.88 -12.16 20.39
CA ALA A 264 6.69 -11.16 21.09
C ALA A 264 7.09 -11.56 22.52
N LYS A 265 6.49 -12.61 23.08
CA LYS A 265 6.63 -13.02 24.49
C LYS A 265 6.30 -11.90 25.47
N ILE A 266 5.29 -11.09 25.13
CA ILE A 266 4.78 -10.00 25.96
C ILE A 266 3.40 -10.36 26.52
N LEU A 267 3.16 -10.04 27.79
CA LEU A 267 1.84 -10.16 28.42
C LEU A 267 0.94 -8.97 28.00
N PRO A 268 -0.38 -9.18 27.83
CA PRO A 268 -1.32 -8.10 27.47
C PRO A 268 -1.33 -6.91 28.42
#